data_AF-A0AAP0Q5A2-F1
#
_entry.id   AF-A0AAP0Q5A2-F1
#
_cell.length_a   1.000
_cell.length_b   1.000
_cell.length_c   1.000
_cell.angle_alpha   90.00
_cell.angle_beta   90.00
_cell.angle_gamma   90.00
#
_symmetry.space_group_name_H-M   'P 1'
#
loop_
_entity.id
_entity.type
_entity.pdbx_description
1 polymer ?
#
loop_
_entity_poly.entity_id
_entity_poly.type
_entity_poly.pdbx_seq_one_letter_code
_entity_poly.pdbx_strand_id
1 'polypeptide(L)'
;MAATARAGDHGDLVEQKKDTEEEVVELMKKLELGHVPDDEIRRLIKVQLDRRIRLGYQRTYEQQTADVLNFAHSLRGMRNIATEVDTLDAKLYEVPTPFLKLICCYFKDDSTTLDEAEVAMLDLYCERSQIKDGQRVLDLGCGQGALTMHIAQKYKNCHDKNLTNVDTILADMTTHETQDKYDRILAIAVIEDDVTIVNNWTVNGKHWARTNELWLKNIDDNAEAVKKIMLSCIGSEEAAVKQFNFWRRLNLLGMELFGYGNGDEWMTSHVLSKKKP
;
A
#
# COMPACT_ATOMS: atom_id res chain seq x y z
N MET A 1 23.27 -9.23 -20.05
CA MET A 1 22.96 -8.17 -21.03
C MET A 1 22.86 -6.86 -20.26
N ALA A 2 23.71 -5.90 -20.62
CA ALA A 2 24.03 -4.72 -19.83
C ALA A 2 22.84 -3.77 -19.68
N ALA A 3 22.49 -3.41 -18.44
CA ALA A 3 21.73 -2.21 -18.15
C ALA A 3 22.64 -1.02 -18.44
N THR A 4 22.32 -0.28 -19.50
CA THR A 4 22.97 0.97 -19.85
C THR A 4 22.62 2.01 -18.79
N ALA A 5 23.60 2.34 -17.95
CA ALA A 5 23.52 3.51 -17.08
C ALA A 5 23.36 4.76 -17.96
N ARG A 6 22.18 5.39 -17.90
CA ARG A 6 22.03 6.76 -18.39
C ARG A 6 22.69 7.67 -17.36
N ALA A 7 23.97 7.95 -17.56
CA ALA A 7 24.61 9.14 -17.00
C ALA A 7 23.92 10.36 -17.64
N GLY A 8 22.91 10.89 -16.95
CA GLY A 8 22.30 12.16 -17.27
C GLY A 8 23.13 13.29 -16.68
N ASP A 9 23.65 14.10 -17.59
CA ASP A 9 24.28 15.42 -17.45
C ASP A 9 23.97 16.14 -16.12
N HIS A 10 25.00 16.43 -15.33
CA HIS A 10 24.92 17.27 -14.14
C HIS A 10 24.84 18.75 -14.57
N GLY A 11 23.71 19.12 -15.18
CA GLY A 11 23.35 20.50 -15.46
C GLY A 11 22.87 21.20 -14.20
N ASP A 12 23.57 22.28 -13.85
CA ASP A 12 23.21 23.43 -13.03
C ASP A 12 22.22 23.24 -11.87
N LEU A 13 22.72 23.51 -10.67
CA LEU A 13 21.93 23.78 -9.46
C LEU A 13 21.01 24.98 -9.72
N VAL A 14 19.81 24.72 -10.24
CA VAL A 14 18.69 25.65 -10.09
C VAL A 14 18.41 25.70 -8.59
N GLU A 15 18.80 26.79 -7.93
CA GLU A 15 18.33 27.13 -6.59
C GLU A 15 16.80 27.11 -6.62
N GLN A 16 16.21 26.00 -6.20
CA GLN A 16 14.77 25.94 -5.99
C GLN A 16 14.46 26.88 -4.82
N LYS A 17 13.78 28.00 -5.14
CA LYS A 17 13.23 28.92 -4.14
C LYS A 17 12.47 28.07 -3.12
N LYS A 18 12.89 28.14 -1.85
CA LYS A 18 12.23 27.44 -0.76
C LYS A 18 10.90 28.16 -0.50
N ASP A 19 9.78 27.48 -0.70
CA ASP A 19 8.46 28.02 -0.38
C ASP A 19 8.43 28.45 1.09
N THR A 20 7.76 29.57 1.35
CA THR A 20 7.53 30.01 2.73
C THR A 20 6.54 29.07 3.42
N GLU A 21 6.59 29.00 4.74
CA GLU A 21 5.62 28.21 5.53
C GLU A 21 4.17 28.63 5.23
N GLU A 22 3.95 29.94 5.01
CA GLU A 22 2.66 30.50 4.63
C GLU A 22 2.18 30.01 3.25
N GLU A 23 3.08 29.95 2.26
CA GLU A 23 2.76 29.46 0.91
C GLU A 23 2.33 27.98 0.95
N VAL A 24 2.98 27.15 1.78
CA VAL A 24 2.64 25.74 1.97
C VAL A 24 1.29 25.58 2.65
N VAL A 25 1.02 26.33 3.72
CA VAL A 25 -0.27 26.28 4.44
C VAL A 25 -1.43 26.67 3.52
N GLU A 26 -1.25 27.71 2.70
CA GLU A 26 -2.26 28.14 1.75
C GLU A 26 -2.51 27.10 0.65
N LEU A 27 -1.45 26.46 0.13
CA LEU A 27 -1.59 25.35 -0.80
C LEU A 27 -2.36 24.18 -0.18
N MET A 28 -2.06 23.81 1.06
CA MET A 28 -2.76 22.72 1.76
C MET A 28 -4.26 22.97 1.89
N LYS A 29 -4.66 24.21 2.23
CA LYS A 29 -6.09 24.59 2.26
C LYS A 29 -6.75 24.43 0.90
N LYS A 30 -6.09 24.89 -0.17
CA LYS A 30 -6.60 24.73 -1.54
C LYS A 30 -6.73 23.27 -1.94
N LEU A 31 -5.77 22.43 -1.57
CA LEU A 31 -5.80 20.99 -1.80
C LEU A 31 -6.96 20.32 -1.06
N GLU A 32 -7.15 20.64 0.22
CA GLU A 32 -8.25 20.13 1.05
C GLU A 32 -9.63 20.48 0.47
N LEU A 33 -9.78 21.68 -0.06
CA LEU A 33 -11.03 22.15 -0.67
C LEU A 33 -11.20 21.74 -2.13
N GLY A 34 -10.19 21.11 -2.76
CA GLY A 34 -10.27 20.66 -4.16
C GLY A 34 -10.16 21.81 -5.17
N HIS A 35 -9.50 22.91 -4.79
CA HIS A 35 -9.30 24.10 -5.63
C HIS A 35 -8.03 24.04 -6.50
N VAL A 36 -7.28 22.94 -6.44
CA VAL A 36 -6.07 22.73 -7.25
C VAL A 36 -6.39 21.70 -8.33
N PRO A 37 -6.17 22.00 -9.63
CA PRO A 37 -6.38 21.02 -10.70
C PRO A 37 -5.52 19.78 -10.55
N ASP A 38 -6.04 18.61 -10.96
CA ASP A 38 -5.33 17.33 -10.83
C ASP A 38 -3.95 17.33 -11.52
N ASP A 39 -3.81 17.96 -12.69
CA ASP A 39 -2.52 18.05 -13.40
C ASP A 39 -1.46 18.80 -12.58
N GLU A 40 -1.88 19.82 -11.84
CA GLU A 40 -1.00 20.59 -10.96
C GLU A 40 -0.63 19.78 -9.71
N ILE A 41 -1.59 19.04 -9.13
CA ILE A 41 -1.32 18.11 -8.02
C ILE A 41 -0.28 17.07 -8.46
N ARG A 42 -0.49 16.44 -9.63
CA ARG A 42 0.42 15.44 -10.21
C ARG A 42 1.81 16.01 -10.48
N ARG A 43 1.90 17.22 -11.01
CA ARG A 43 3.17 17.94 -11.21
C ARG A 43 3.91 18.15 -9.89
N LEU A 44 3.22 18.64 -8.85
CA LEU A 44 3.80 18.87 -7.53
C LEU A 44 4.27 17.58 -6.87
N ILE A 45 3.50 16.48 -7.00
CA ILE A 45 3.91 15.16 -6.54
C ILE A 45 5.22 14.74 -7.23
N LYS A 46 5.30 14.81 -8.56
CA LYS A 46 6.52 14.46 -9.31
C LYS A 46 7.75 15.22 -8.83
N VAL A 47 7.62 16.53 -8.55
CA VAL A 47 8.72 17.33 -7.99
C VAL A 47 9.22 16.76 -6.65
N GLN A 48 8.31 16.31 -5.77
CA GLN A 48 8.68 15.68 -4.50
C GLN A 48 9.28 14.28 -4.70
N LEU A 49 8.77 13.51 -5.65
CA LEU A 49 9.31 12.19 -6.01
C LEU A 49 10.74 12.30 -6.57
N ASP A 50 10.97 13.23 -7.49
CA ASP A 50 12.30 13.56 -8.01
C ASP A 50 13.28 13.91 -6.89
N ARG A 51 12.82 14.71 -5.93
CA ARG A 51 13.61 15.06 -4.74
C ARG A 51 13.90 13.85 -3.88
N ARG A 52 12.93 12.95 -3.70
CA ARG A 52 13.10 11.73 -2.91
C ARG A 52 14.09 10.77 -3.57
N ILE A 53 14.04 10.60 -4.89
CA ILE A 53 14.99 9.79 -5.67
C ILE A 53 16.40 10.34 -5.54
N ARG A 54 16.58 11.66 -5.73
CA ARG A 54 17.89 12.32 -5.56
C ARG A 54 18.47 12.17 -4.14
N LEU A 55 17.62 12.12 -3.12
CA LEU A 55 18.04 11.92 -1.74
C LEU A 55 18.29 10.45 -1.40
N GLY A 56 17.61 9.52 -2.09
CA GLY A 56 17.66 8.08 -1.78
C GLY A 56 18.78 7.33 -2.49
N TYR A 57 19.12 7.72 -3.72
CA TYR A 57 20.20 7.08 -4.47
C TYR A 57 21.57 7.65 -4.10
N GLN A 58 22.48 6.75 -3.73
CA GLN A 58 23.86 7.09 -3.44
C GLN A 58 24.75 6.96 -4.67
N ARG A 59 25.90 7.64 -4.63
CA ARG A 59 26.86 7.67 -5.73
C ARG A 59 27.56 6.32 -5.93
N THR A 60 27.69 5.53 -4.86
CA THR A 60 28.32 4.21 -4.90
C THR A 60 27.43 3.15 -4.29
N TYR A 61 27.59 1.92 -4.77
CA TYR A 61 26.88 0.75 -4.24
C TYR A 61 27.21 0.49 -2.76
N GLU A 62 28.45 0.78 -2.34
CA GLU A 62 28.87 0.67 -0.94
C GLU A 62 28.08 1.61 -0.04
N GLN A 63 27.95 2.88 -0.43
CA GLN A 63 27.14 3.86 0.30
C GLN A 63 25.67 3.46 0.33
N GLN A 64 25.12 2.98 -0.80
CA GLN A 64 23.75 2.50 -0.86
C GLN A 64 23.51 1.33 0.10
N THR A 65 24.44 0.39 0.15
CA THR A 65 24.38 -0.76 1.06
C THR A 65 24.49 -0.32 2.51
N ALA A 66 25.39 0.62 2.81
CA ALA A 66 25.54 1.17 4.16
C ALA A 66 24.25 1.86 4.63
N ASP A 67 23.58 2.63 3.77
CA ASP A 67 22.30 3.28 4.10
C ASP A 67 21.20 2.27 4.40
N VAL A 68 21.09 1.21 3.60
CA VAL A 68 20.11 0.12 3.84
C VAL A 68 20.38 -0.58 5.18
N LEU A 69 21.65 -0.88 5.47
CA LEU A 69 22.03 -1.52 6.73
C LEU A 69 21.81 -0.59 7.93
N ASN A 70 22.12 0.70 7.81
CA ASN A 70 21.88 1.70 8.85
C ASN A 70 20.39 1.83 9.14
N PHE A 71 19.56 1.86 8.10
CA PHE A 71 18.11 1.88 8.25
C PHE A 71 17.62 0.61 8.96
N ALA A 72 18.04 -0.58 8.53
CA ALA A 72 17.68 -1.84 9.17
C ALA A 72 18.10 -1.91 10.64
N HIS A 73 19.33 -1.47 10.96
CA HIS A 73 19.80 -1.37 12.35
C HIS A 73 18.99 -0.37 13.17
N SER A 74 18.59 0.76 12.59
CA SER A 74 17.75 1.75 13.28
C SER A 74 16.39 1.18 13.64
N LEU A 75 15.79 0.36 12.76
CA LEU A 75 14.52 -0.31 13.03
C LEU A 75 14.65 -1.33 14.16
N ARG A 76 15.72 -2.12 14.16
CA ARG A 76 16.01 -3.10 15.24
C ARG A 76 16.32 -2.43 16.59
N GLY A 77 16.78 -1.18 16.57
CA GLY A 77 16.99 -0.38 17.77
C GLY A 77 15.73 0.22 18.37
N MET A 78 14.58 0.13 17.67
CA MET A 78 13.30 0.62 18.20
C MET A 78 12.83 -0.27 19.35
N ARG A 79 12.21 0.35 20.37
CA ARG A 79 11.69 -0.37 21.54
C ARG A 79 10.33 -1.02 21.29
N ASN A 80 9.57 -0.51 20.34
CA ASN A 80 8.21 -0.92 20.05
C ASN A 80 8.14 -1.49 18.62
N ILE A 81 7.29 -2.51 18.43
CA ILE A 81 7.02 -3.11 17.12
C ILE A 81 6.38 -2.08 16.18
N ALA A 82 5.49 -1.23 16.72
CA ALA A 82 4.90 -0.11 16.02
C ALA A 82 4.84 1.13 16.91
N THR A 83 4.69 2.29 16.28
CA THR A 83 4.42 3.57 16.94
C THR A 83 3.16 4.17 16.32
N GLU A 84 2.45 5.03 17.05
CA GLU A 84 1.22 5.70 16.57
C GLU A 84 0.07 4.74 16.19
N VAL A 85 -0.04 3.57 16.84
CA VAL A 85 -1.04 2.53 16.52
C VAL A 85 -2.47 3.09 16.60
N ASP A 86 -2.85 3.66 17.74
CA ASP A 86 -4.19 4.24 17.95
C ASP A 86 -4.46 5.43 17.02
N THR A 87 -3.42 6.26 16.77
CA THR A 87 -3.52 7.43 15.89
C THR A 87 -3.74 7.01 14.43
N LEU A 88 -3.16 5.89 14.00
CA LEU A 88 -3.24 5.38 12.63
C LEU A 88 -4.62 4.75 12.37
N ASP A 89 -5.12 3.93 13.30
CA ASP A 89 -6.40 3.25 13.17
C ASP A 89 -7.56 4.23 12.98
N ALA A 90 -7.65 5.21 13.90
CA ALA A 90 -8.69 6.24 13.89
C ALA A 90 -8.62 7.20 12.67
N LYS A 91 -7.44 7.37 12.04
CA LYS A 91 -7.26 8.32 10.92
C LYS A 91 -7.39 7.68 9.54
N LEU A 92 -7.13 6.39 9.41
CA LEU A 92 -6.98 5.75 8.09
C LEU A 92 -7.82 4.48 7.90
N TYR A 93 -8.03 3.68 8.93
CA TYR A 93 -8.67 2.36 8.80
C TYR A 93 -10.13 2.34 9.24
N GLU A 94 -10.55 3.26 10.12
CA GLU A 94 -11.97 3.48 10.45
C GLU A 94 -12.72 4.28 9.37
N VAL A 95 -12.81 3.70 8.17
CA VAL A 95 -13.51 4.29 7.03
C VAL A 95 -14.87 3.63 6.82
N PRO A 96 -15.89 4.37 6.32
CA PRO A 96 -17.16 3.75 5.98
C PRO A 96 -16.97 2.54 5.08
N THR A 97 -17.74 1.48 5.33
CA THR A 97 -17.61 0.19 4.61
C THR A 97 -17.53 0.30 3.09
N PRO A 98 -18.13 1.26 2.36
CA PRO A 98 -17.99 1.37 0.90
C PRO A 98 -16.55 1.54 0.35
N PHE A 99 -15.54 1.89 1.16
CA PHE A 99 -14.15 2.09 0.72
C PHE A 99 -13.31 0.78 0.70
N LEU A 100 -13.90 -0.27 0.11
CA LEU A 100 -13.77 -1.68 0.50
C LEU A 100 -12.44 -2.43 0.27
N LYS A 101 -11.35 -1.79 -0.17
CA LYS A 101 -10.06 -2.50 -0.32
C LYS A 101 -8.89 -1.53 -0.46
N LEU A 102 -7.82 -1.74 0.32
CA LEU A 102 -6.60 -0.92 0.31
C LEU A 102 -5.34 -1.74 -0.04
N ILE A 103 -5.46 -2.70 -0.95
CA ILE A 103 -4.33 -3.51 -1.44
C ILE A 103 -4.20 -3.47 -2.97
N CYS A 104 -2.98 -3.67 -3.46
CA CYS A 104 -2.65 -3.69 -4.89
C CYS A 104 -3.47 -4.74 -5.66
N CYS A 105 -3.91 -4.42 -6.88
CA CYS A 105 -4.52 -5.38 -7.80
C CYS A 105 -3.50 -5.87 -8.85
N TYR A 106 -3.75 -7.01 -9.50
CA TYR A 106 -2.84 -7.60 -10.49
C TYR A 106 -3.45 -7.60 -11.91
N PHE A 107 -2.96 -6.70 -12.76
CA PHE A 107 -3.43 -6.54 -14.14
C PHE A 107 -2.61 -7.38 -15.12
N LYS A 108 -3.21 -8.42 -15.70
CA LYS A 108 -2.49 -9.30 -16.66
C LYS A 108 -2.25 -8.61 -18.00
N ASP A 109 -3.20 -7.77 -18.43
CA ASP A 109 -3.16 -7.02 -19.68
C ASP A 109 -3.98 -5.73 -19.59
N ASP A 110 -3.97 -4.93 -20.64
CA ASP A 110 -4.66 -3.64 -20.71
C ASP A 110 -6.19 -3.75 -20.65
N SER A 111 -6.77 -4.92 -20.97
CA SER A 111 -8.21 -5.15 -20.90
C SER A 111 -8.71 -5.61 -19.54
N THR A 112 -7.81 -6.00 -18.63
CA THR A 112 -8.18 -6.50 -17.29
C THR A 112 -8.94 -5.44 -16.49
N THR A 113 -10.16 -5.77 -16.07
CA THR A 113 -11.00 -4.91 -15.22
C THR A 113 -10.47 -4.84 -13.78
N LEU A 114 -10.98 -3.90 -12.98
CA LEU A 114 -10.60 -3.79 -11.56
C LEU A 114 -10.95 -5.08 -10.80
N ASP A 115 -12.18 -5.58 -10.95
CA ASP A 115 -12.65 -6.79 -10.29
C ASP A 115 -11.83 -8.03 -10.67
N GLU A 116 -11.48 -8.18 -11.96
CA GLU A 116 -10.62 -9.27 -12.42
C GLU A 116 -9.20 -9.14 -11.86
N ALA A 117 -8.65 -7.92 -11.82
CA ALA A 117 -7.32 -7.66 -11.29
C ALA A 117 -7.25 -7.92 -9.78
N GLU A 118 -8.33 -7.62 -9.07
CA GLU A 118 -8.48 -7.93 -7.66
C GLU A 118 -8.40 -9.43 -7.41
N VAL A 119 -9.22 -10.22 -8.10
CA VAL A 119 -9.21 -11.69 -7.99
C VAL A 119 -7.85 -12.26 -8.40
N ALA A 120 -7.24 -11.71 -9.45
CA ALA A 120 -5.93 -12.15 -9.93
C ALA A 120 -4.82 -11.96 -8.88
N MET A 121 -4.84 -10.86 -8.10
CA MET A 121 -3.87 -10.68 -7.02
C MET A 121 -4.12 -11.66 -5.87
N LEU A 122 -5.38 -11.90 -5.49
CA LEU A 122 -5.72 -12.86 -4.44
C LEU A 122 -5.31 -14.29 -4.82
N ASP A 123 -5.49 -14.66 -6.09
CA ASP A 123 -4.98 -15.91 -6.64
C ASP A 123 -3.45 -15.98 -6.60
N LEU A 124 -2.77 -14.89 -6.95
CA LEU A 124 -1.31 -14.81 -6.88
C LEU A 124 -0.79 -14.96 -5.45
N TYR A 125 -1.49 -14.41 -4.45
CA TYR A 125 -1.16 -14.65 -3.05
C TYR A 125 -1.28 -16.12 -2.68
N CYS A 126 -2.37 -16.79 -3.07
CA CYS A 126 -2.57 -18.22 -2.80
C CYS A 126 -1.50 -19.09 -3.49
N GLU A 127 -1.14 -18.76 -4.74
CA GLU A 127 -0.09 -19.46 -5.49
C GLU A 127 1.29 -19.30 -4.83
N ARG A 128 1.71 -18.05 -4.57
CA ARG A 128 3.03 -17.76 -4.00
C ARG A 128 3.18 -18.25 -2.56
N SER A 129 2.10 -18.23 -1.79
CA SER A 129 2.06 -18.81 -0.43
C SER A 129 1.86 -20.32 -0.42
N GLN A 130 1.62 -20.94 -1.58
CA GLN A 130 1.45 -22.37 -1.74
C GLN A 130 0.36 -22.92 -0.80
N ILE A 131 -0.79 -22.23 -0.74
CA ILE A 131 -1.95 -22.67 0.03
C ILE A 131 -2.48 -23.97 -0.58
N LYS A 132 -2.81 -24.92 0.31
CA LYS A 132 -3.44 -26.18 -0.02
C LYS A 132 -4.70 -26.34 0.80
N ASP A 133 -5.70 -26.98 0.20
CA ASP A 133 -6.92 -27.33 0.90
C ASP A 133 -6.61 -28.22 2.12
N GLY A 134 -7.29 -28.00 3.23
CA GLY A 134 -6.99 -28.68 4.51
C GLY A 134 -6.08 -27.91 5.46
N GLN A 135 -5.47 -26.80 5.04
CA GLN A 135 -4.54 -26.02 5.87
C GLN A 135 -5.23 -25.03 6.80
N ARG A 136 -4.70 -24.84 8.01
CA ARG A 136 -5.04 -23.69 8.87
C ARG A 136 -4.27 -22.46 8.38
N VAL A 137 -5.01 -21.41 7.99
CA VAL A 137 -4.44 -20.19 7.42
C VAL A 137 -4.77 -18.99 8.31
N LEU A 138 -3.75 -18.17 8.60
CA LEU A 138 -3.89 -16.90 9.30
C LEU A 138 -3.64 -15.73 8.33
N ASP A 139 -4.59 -14.80 8.24
CA ASP A 139 -4.50 -13.56 7.46
C ASP A 139 -4.31 -12.38 8.42
N LEU A 140 -3.05 -11.98 8.63
CA LEU A 140 -2.68 -10.89 9.55
C LEU A 140 -2.93 -9.53 8.89
N GLY A 141 -3.68 -8.67 9.56
CA GLY A 141 -4.07 -7.37 8.99
C GLY A 141 -5.04 -7.52 7.82
N CYS A 142 -6.01 -8.44 7.95
CA CYS A 142 -6.94 -8.84 6.88
C CYS A 142 -7.82 -7.71 6.31
N GLY A 143 -7.83 -6.52 6.91
CA GLY A 143 -8.66 -5.39 6.51
C GLY A 143 -10.14 -5.78 6.52
N GLN A 144 -10.82 -5.60 5.40
CA GLN A 144 -12.22 -6.01 5.21
C GLN A 144 -12.39 -7.50 4.90
N GLY A 145 -11.30 -8.29 4.91
CA GLY A 145 -11.35 -9.75 4.75
C GLY A 145 -11.36 -10.25 3.30
N ALA A 146 -10.94 -9.45 2.32
CA ALA A 146 -10.96 -9.84 0.90
C ALA A 146 -10.17 -11.14 0.63
N LEU A 147 -8.97 -11.27 1.18
CA LEU A 147 -8.14 -12.46 1.05
C LEU A 147 -8.67 -13.63 1.87
N THR A 148 -9.03 -13.39 3.13
CA THR A 148 -9.70 -14.36 4.00
C THR A 148 -10.89 -15.02 3.31
N MET A 149 -11.81 -14.22 2.74
CA MET A 149 -13.00 -14.73 2.05
C MET A 149 -12.66 -15.49 0.77
N HIS A 150 -11.68 -15.02 0.00
CA HIS A 150 -11.22 -15.71 -1.21
C HIS A 150 -10.66 -17.10 -0.91
N ILE A 151 -9.81 -17.20 0.12
CA ILE A 151 -9.23 -18.48 0.57
C ILE A 151 -10.36 -19.42 1.03
N ALA A 152 -11.26 -18.95 1.88
CA ALA A 152 -12.36 -19.77 2.40
C ALA A 152 -13.33 -20.24 1.32
N GLN A 153 -13.56 -19.42 0.28
CA GLN A 153 -14.38 -19.82 -0.85
C GLN A 153 -13.69 -20.85 -1.73
N LYS A 154 -12.38 -20.71 -1.97
CA LYS A 154 -11.60 -21.56 -2.87
C LYS A 154 -11.15 -22.88 -2.24
N TYR A 155 -10.85 -22.88 -0.93
CA TYR A 155 -10.32 -24.02 -0.17
C TYR A 155 -11.29 -24.39 0.96
N LYS A 156 -12.26 -25.26 0.65
CA LYS A 156 -13.40 -25.56 1.54
C LYS A 156 -13.02 -26.26 2.83
N ASN A 157 -11.89 -26.96 2.86
CA ASN A 157 -11.42 -27.71 4.00
C ASN A 157 -10.30 -26.97 4.78
N CYS A 158 -10.05 -25.69 4.50
CA CYS A 158 -9.09 -24.87 5.24
C CYS A 158 -9.61 -24.47 6.65
N HIS A 159 -9.96 -25.44 7.50
CA HIS A 159 -10.19 -25.36 8.95
C HIS A 159 -10.61 -26.76 9.46
N ASP A 160 -10.73 -26.96 10.77
CA ASP A 160 -11.22 -28.23 11.33
C ASP A 160 -12.65 -28.54 10.84
N LYS A 161 -12.94 -29.82 10.56
CA LYS A 161 -14.12 -30.30 9.81
C LYS A 161 -15.47 -30.03 10.48
N ASN A 162 -15.47 -29.58 11.73
CA ASN A 162 -16.65 -29.38 12.57
C ASN A 162 -16.99 -27.90 12.84
N LEU A 163 -16.28 -26.95 12.23
CA LEU A 163 -16.49 -25.50 12.39
C LEU A 163 -16.60 -24.80 11.03
N THR A 164 -17.10 -23.56 11.03
CA THR A 164 -17.00 -22.67 9.86
C THR A 164 -15.54 -22.52 9.45
N ASN A 165 -15.23 -22.55 8.15
CA ASN A 165 -13.85 -22.54 7.66
C ASN A 165 -13.18 -21.15 7.67
N VAL A 166 -13.76 -20.22 8.43
CA VAL A 166 -13.27 -18.86 8.68
C VAL A 166 -13.47 -18.58 10.17
N ASP A 167 -12.42 -18.07 10.79
CA ASP A 167 -12.44 -17.49 12.13
C ASP A 167 -11.80 -16.08 12.05
N THR A 168 -12.24 -15.16 12.90
CA THR A 168 -11.76 -13.77 12.91
C THR A 168 -11.33 -13.38 14.32
N ILE A 169 -10.05 -13.01 14.45
CA ILE A 169 -9.47 -12.53 15.70
C ILE A 169 -9.32 -11.02 15.60
N LEU A 170 -10.06 -10.28 16.42
CA LEU A 170 -9.85 -8.85 16.60
C LEU A 170 -8.87 -8.64 17.77
N ALA A 171 -7.64 -8.27 17.45
CA ALA A 171 -6.61 -7.97 18.44
C ALA A 171 -5.57 -7.01 17.84
N ASP A 172 -4.94 -6.20 18.71
CA ASP A 172 -3.73 -5.47 18.37
C ASP A 172 -2.58 -6.47 18.19
N MET A 173 -2.08 -6.59 16.96
CA MET A 173 -1.01 -7.53 16.61
C MET A 173 0.31 -7.26 17.34
N THR A 174 0.51 -6.05 17.88
CA THR A 174 1.72 -5.70 18.62
C THR A 174 1.73 -6.23 20.04
N THR A 175 0.56 -6.61 20.57
CA THR A 175 0.37 -7.09 21.95
C THR A 175 -0.31 -8.46 22.04
N HIS A 176 -0.86 -8.98 20.94
CA HIS A 176 -1.53 -10.27 20.89
C HIS A 176 -0.56 -11.44 21.01
N GLU A 177 -0.84 -12.36 21.95
CA GLU A 177 -0.14 -13.63 22.11
C GLU A 177 -1.11 -14.80 21.90
N THR A 178 -0.65 -15.86 21.22
CA THR A 178 -1.42 -17.10 21.05
C THR A 178 -0.52 -18.33 21.04
N GLN A 179 -1.07 -19.46 21.47
CA GLN A 179 -0.45 -20.79 21.37
C GLN A 179 -0.87 -21.54 20.10
N ASP A 180 -1.82 -21.00 19.34
CA ASP A 180 -2.26 -21.58 18.08
C ASP A 180 -1.15 -21.62 17.04
N LYS A 181 -1.18 -22.67 16.21
CA LYS A 181 -0.25 -22.87 15.11
C LYS A 181 -1.01 -22.95 13.81
N TYR A 182 -0.44 -22.30 12.80
CA TYR A 182 -1.00 -22.19 11.47
C TYR A 182 -0.04 -22.80 10.45
N ASP A 183 -0.59 -23.46 9.44
CA ASP A 183 0.20 -24.00 8.33
C ASP A 183 0.71 -22.87 7.42
N ARG A 184 -0.06 -21.79 7.31
CA ARG A 184 0.25 -20.58 6.55
C ARG A 184 -0.10 -19.34 7.34
N ILE A 185 0.80 -18.36 7.30
CA ILE A 185 0.56 -17.01 7.80
C ILE A 185 0.78 -16.08 6.61
N LEU A 186 -0.24 -15.33 6.23
CA LEU A 186 -0.16 -14.27 5.22
C LEU A 186 -0.14 -12.95 5.98
N ALA A 187 0.88 -12.15 5.74
CA ALA A 187 1.02 -10.82 6.30
C ALA A 187 1.34 -9.88 5.13
N ILE A 188 0.45 -8.91 4.90
CA ILE A 188 0.64 -7.91 3.85
C ILE A 188 1.28 -6.68 4.49
N ALA A 189 2.35 -6.18 3.88
CA ALA A 189 3.13 -5.02 4.36
C ALA A 189 3.84 -5.20 5.72
N VAL A 190 4.33 -6.41 6.02
CA VAL A 190 5.13 -6.73 7.22
C VAL A 190 6.52 -7.25 6.83
N ILE A 191 7.53 -6.97 7.65
CA ILE A 191 8.88 -7.52 7.54
C ILE A 191 9.16 -8.34 8.81
N GLU A 192 9.62 -9.58 8.63
CA GLU A 192 9.88 -10.52 9.73
C GLU A 192 11.36 -10.94 9.72
N ASP A 193 12.03 -10.83 10.87
CA ASP A 193 13.47 -11.10 11.01
C ASP A 193 13.77 -12.57 11.40
N ASP A 194 12.80 -13.29 11.98
CA ASP A 194 12.97 -14.66 12.50
C ASP A 194 12.54 -15.79 11.56
N VAL A 195 12.67 -15.51 10.27
CA VAL A 195 12.38 -16.45 9.18
C VAL A 195 13.58 -16.65 8.27
N THR A 196 13.56 -17.76 7.52
CA THR A 196 14.45 -18.01 6.39
C THR A 196 13.69 -17.74 5.11
N ILE A 197 14.21 -16.85 4.26
CA ILE A 197 13.62 -16.57 2.94
C ILE A 197 13.73 -17.83 2.07
N VAL A 198 12.61 -18.25 1.50
CA VAL A 198 12.49 -19.37 0.57
C VAL A 198 12.43 -18.86 -0.87
N ASN A 199 11.68 -17.77 -1.10
CA ASN A 199 11.56 -17.17 -2.42
C ASN A 199 11.23 -15.68 -2.31
N ASN A 200 11.53 -14.92 -3.35
CA ASN A 200 11.32 -13.48 -3.42
C ASN A 200 10.90 -13.07 -4.83
N TRP A 201 9.87 -12.23 -4.91
CA TRP A 201 9.37 -11.68 -6.17
C TRP A 201 9.11 -10.20 -6.03
N THR A 202 9.27 -9.47 -7.13
CA THR A 202 8.74 -8.12 -7.27
C THR A 202 7.52 -8.13 -8.18
N VAL A 203 6.65 -7.13 -7.97
CA VAL A 203 5.50 -6.81 -8.82
C VAL A 203 5.64 -5.34 -9.19
N ASN A 204 5.85 -5.06 -10.48
CA ASN A 204 6.12 -3.72 -11.00
C ASN A 204 5.04 -2.71 -10.54
N GLY A 205 5.46 -1.48 -10.27
CA GLY A 205 4.63 -0.42 -9.70
C GLY A 205 3.40 -0.06 -10.56
N LYS A 206 3.41 -0.33 -11.87
CA LYS A 206 2.25 -0.07 -12.74
C LYS A 206 0.96 -0.73 -12.28
N HIS A 207 1.05 -1.88 -11.60
CA HIS A 207 -0.12 -2.53 -11.04
C HIS A 207 -0.79 -1.67 -9.95
N TRP A 208 0.01 -1.09 -9.04
CA TRP A 208 -0.49 -0.13 -8.07
C TRP A 208 -0.95 1.17 -8.72
N ALA A 209 -0.19 1.68 -9.70
CA ALA A 209 -0.55 2.91 -10.40
C ALA A 209 -1.94 2.79 -11.06
N ARG A 210 -2.18 1.67 -11.75
CA ARG A 210 -3.47 1.37 -12.39
C ARG A 210 -4.57 1.07 -11.39
N THR A 211 -4.25 0.43 -10.25
CA THR A 211 -5.22 0.24 -9.15
C THR A 211 -5.75 1.60 -8.69
N ASN A 212 -4.86 2.55 -8.38
CA ASN A 212 -5.24 3.89 -7.94
C ASN A 212 -5.95 4.70 -9.04
N GLU A 213 -5.57 4.53 -10.30
CA GLU A 213 -6.26 5.16 -11.43
C GLU A 213 -7.72 4.72 -11.52
N LEU A 214 -7.98 3.42 -11.43
CA LEU A 214 -9.34 2.88 -11.49
C LEU A 214 -10.16 3.23 -10.25
N TRP A 215 -9.53 3.29 -9.07
CA TRP A 215 -10.19 3.78 -7.85
C TRP A 215 -10.52 5.27 -7.93
N LEU A 216 -9.60 6.11 -8.41
CA LEU A 216 -9.89 7.54 -8.64
C LEU A 216 -11.05 7.72 -9.61
N LYS A 217 -11.02 7.00 -10.73
CA LYS A 217 -12.10 7.03 -11.72
C LYS A 217 -13.43 6.61 -11.08
N ASN A 218 -13.45 5.54 -10.29
CA ASN A 218 -14.65 5.08 -9.60
C ASN A 218 -15.20 6.10 -8.60
N ILE A 219 -14.31 6.78 -7.85
CA ILE A 219 -14.70 7.86 -6.93
C ILE A 219 -15.34 9.02 -7.70
N ASP A 220 -14.75 9.41 -8.82
CA ASP A 220 -15.22 10.54 -9.63
C ASP A 220 -16.52 10.24 -10.38
N ASP A 221 -16.64 9.05 -10.98
CA ASP A 221 -17.88 8.60 -11.64
C ASP A 221 -19.07 8.53 -10.66
N ASN A 222 -18.79 8.32 -9.37
CA ASN A 222 -19.79 8.17 -8.31
C ASN A 222 -19.75 9.34 -7.31
N ALA A 223 -19.20 10.49 -7.67
CA ALA A 223 -18.87 11.58 -6.74
C ALA A 223 -20.07 12.02 -5.87
N GLU A 224 -21.25 12.14 -6.46
CA GLU A 224 -22.46 12.56 -5.73
C GLU A 224 -22.88 11.53 -4.67
N ALA A 225 -22.83 10.24 -5.00
CA ALA A 225 -23.15 9.18 -4.06
C ALA A 225 -22.11 9.11 -2.93
N VAL A 226 -20.82 9.21 -3.27
CA VAL A 226 -19.71 9.20 -2.31
C VAL A 226 -19.81 10.38 -1.33
N LYS A 227 -20.02 11.60 -1.84
CA LYS A 227 -20.21 12.79 -0.99
C LYS A 227 -21.40 12.66 -0.05
N LYS A 228 -22.52 12.10 -0.53
CA LYS A 228 -23.69 11.85 0.30
C LYS A 228 -23.40 10.86 1.44
N ILE A 229 -22.68 9.78 1.14
CA ILE A 229 -22.24 8.80 2.14
C ILE A 229 -21.32 9.48 3.16
N MET A 230 -20.28 10.18 2.71
CA MET A 230 -19.35 10.91 3.59
C MET A 230 -20.07 11.90 4.49
N LEU A 231 -21.00 12.70 3.94
CA LEU A 231 -21.80 13.64 4.72
C LEU A 231 -22.63 12.91 5.79
N SER A 232 -23.24 11.76 5.44
CA SER A 232 -24.03 10.99 6.40
C SER A 232 -23.21 10.39 7.55
N CYS A 233 -21.94 10.06 7.31
CA CYS A 233 -21.05 9.52 8.33
C CYS A 233 -20.38 10.62 9.18
N ILE A 234 -20.01 11.75 8.56
CA ILE A 234 -19.20 12.80 9.19
C ILE A 234 -20.06 13.91 9.81
N GLY A 235 -21.24 14.19 9.25
CA GLY A 235 -22.18 15.20 9.76
C GLY A 235 -21.80 16.66 9.47
N SER A 236 -20.70 16.92 8.75
CA SER A 236 -20.28 18.26 8.32
C SER A 236 -19.97 18.29 6.82
N GLU A 237 -20.56 19.24 6.10
CA GLU A 237 -20.37 19.42 4.66
C GLU A 237 -18.92 19.79 4.32
N GLU A 238 -18.32 20.72 5.08
CA GLU A 238 -16.91 21.09 4.91
C GLU A 238 -16.01 19.87 5.12
N ALA A 239 -16.23 19.10 6.18
CA ALA A 239 -15.41 17.93 6.49
C ALA A 239 -15.61 16.80 5.45
N ALA A 240 -16.82 16.64 4.93
CA ALA A 240 -17.12 15.69 3.85
C ALA A 240 -16.40 16.07 2.55
N VAL A 241 -16.35 17.35 2.19
CA VAL A 241 -15.57 17.83 1.04
C VAL A 241 -14.08 17.55 1.25
N LYS A 242 -13.54 17.84 2.43
CA LYS A 242 -12.12 17.56 2.74
C LYS A 242 -11.78 16.08 2.63
N GLN A 243 -12.67 15.20 3.12
CA GLN A 243 -12.50 13.75 3.02
C GLN A 243 -12.62 13.25 1.57
N PHE A 244 -13.59 13.76 0.80
CA PHE A 244 -13.72 13.43 -0.62
C PHE A 244 -12.42 13.76 -1.38
N ASN A 245 -11.88 14.96 -1.17
CA ASN A 245 -10.64 15.38 -1.80
C ASN A 245 -9.42 14.63 -1.24
N PHE A 246 -9.43 14.22 0.04
CA PHE A 246 -8.37 13.38 0.60
C PHE A 246 -8.23 12.06 -0.16
N TRP A 247 -9.33 11.34 -0.38
CA TRP A 247 -9.30 10.08 -1.14
C TRP A 247 -8.87 10.26 -2.59
N ARG A 248 -9.31 11.34 -3.25
CA ARG A 248 -8.82 11.68 -4.59
C ARG A 248 -7.30 11.91 -4.58
N ARG A 249 -6.81 12.75 -3.66
CA ARG A 249 -5.37 13.05 -3.55
C ARG A 249 -4.54 11.82 -3.22
N LEU A 250 -5.05 10.91 -2.38
CA LEU A 250 -4.39 9.65 -2.07
C LEU A 250 -4.19 8.80 -3.33
N ASN A 251 -5.22 8.69 -4.17
CA ASN A 251 -5.11 7.96 -5.44
C ASN A 251 -4.18 8.65 -6.43
N LEU A 252 -4.25 9.99 -6.56
CA LEU A 252 -3.31 10.75 -7.39
C LEU A 252 -1.85 10.54 -6.95
N LEU A 253 -1.60 10.52 -5.63
CA LEU A 253 -0.29 10.18 -5.07
C LEU A 253 0.11 8.76 -5.43
N GLY A 254 -0.76 7.77 -5.24
CA GLY A 254 -0.48 6.38 -5.57
C GLY A 254 -0.18 6.17 -7.06
N MET A 255 -0.94 6.82 -7.95
CA MET A 255 -0.70 6.81 -9.39
C MET A 255 0.71 7.31 -9.74
N GLU A 256 1.08 8.48 -9.23
CA GLU A 256 2.36 9.09 -9.55
C GLU A 256 3.54 8.37 -8.88
N LEU A 257 3.40 7.97 -7.62
CA LEU A 257 4.43 7.25 -6.88
C LEU A 257 4.76 5.92 -7.55
N PHE A 258 3.76 5.07 -7.76
CA PHE A 258 3.99 3.72 -8.29
C PHE A 258 4.09 3.70 -9.83
N GLY A 259 3.65 4.74 -10.53
CA GLY A 259 3.82 4.88 -11.98
C GLY A 259 5.17 5.49 -12.36
N TYR A 260 5.87 6.12 -11.41
CA TYR A 260 7.15 6.77 -11.64
C TYR A 260 8.18 5.81 -12.23
N GLY A 261 8.98 6.29 -13.18
CA GLY A 261 10.03 5.48 -13.80
C GLY A 261 9.48 4.22 -14.49
N ASN A 262 8.28 4.28 -15.06
CA ASN A 262 7.60 3.13 -15.66
C ASN A 262 7.29 2.00 -14.65
N GLY A 263 7.18 2.35 -13.36
CA GLY A 263 6.91 1.44 -12.25
C GLY A 263 8.13 0.69 -11.70
N ASP A 264 9.34 1.10 -12.10
CA ASP A 264 10.59 0.43 -11.69
C ASP A 264 11.29 1.11 -10.48
N GLU A 265 10.66 2.13 -9.87
CA GLU A 265 11.20 2.87 -8.72
C GLU A 265 10.51 2.46 -7.40
N TRP A 266 9.19 2.64 -7.33
CA TRP A 266 8.36 2.15 -6.21
C TRP A 266 7.47 1.00 -6.68
N MET A 267 7.51 -0.11 -5.97
CA MET A 267 6.89 -1.37 -6.39
C MET A 267 6.48 -2.23 -5.19
N THR A 268 5.87 -3.38 -5.46
CA THR A 268 5.50 -4.34 -4.40
C THR A 268 6.47 -5.51 -4.35
N SER A 269 6.87 -5.91 -3.14
CA SER A 269 7.71 -7.08 -2.88
C SER A 269 6.86 -8.18 -2.24
N HIS A 270 6.94 -9.41 -2.77
CA HIS A 270 6.36 -10.60 -2.15
C HIS A 270 7.49 -11.50 -1.69
N VAL A 271 7.49 -11.90 -0.42
CA VAL A 271 8.51 -12.78 0.15
C VAL A 271 7.82 -14.02 0.70
N LEU A 272 8.24 -15.19 0.23
CA LEU A 272 7.88 -16.46 0.85
C LEU A 272 9.00 -16.84 1.81
N SER A 273 8.64 -17.13 3.05
CA SER A 273 9.60 -17.50 4.08
C SER A 273 9.15 -18.76 4.83
N LYS A 274 10.06 -19.37 5.58
CA LYS A 274 9.79 -20.47 6.50
C LYS A 274 10.40 -20.17 7.86
N LYS A 275 9.89 -20.81 8.92
CA LYS A 275 10.48 -20.71 10.25
C LYS A 275 11.98 -21.08 10.20
N LYS A 276 12.82 -20.33 10.93
CA LYS A 276 14.23 -20.71 11.13
C LYS A 276 14.31 -22.12 11.76
N PRO A 277 15.35 -22.91 11.44
CA PRO A 277 15.57 -24.21 12.05
C PRO A 277 15.72 -24.13 13.58
#